data_AF-A0A7C4GAB2-F1
#
_entry.id   AF-A0A7C4GAB2-F1
#
_cell.length_a   1.000
_cell.length_b   1.000
_cell.length_c   1.000
_cell.angle_alpha   90.00
_cell.angle_beta   90.00
_cell.angle_gamma   90.00
#
_symmetry.space_group_name_H-M   'P 1'
#
loop_
_entity.id
_entity.type
_entity.pdbx_description
1 polymer ?
#
loop_
_entity_poly.entity_id
_entity_poly.type
_entity_poly.pdbx_seq_one_letter_code
_entity_poly.pdbx_strand_id
1 'polypeptide(L)'
;MGIIASGSGFDGITEAYIYGPNITVKVNFKNEGQTNRFYLVLWYWKGEPYGTGEWVMLNYKEVIVSPGSTVTESIVGSIPMFKLGRVAIAVSVNDVYTGQALDSTLGVWVYL
;
A
#
# COMPACT_ATOMS: atom_id res chain seq x y z
N MET A 1 16.76 -1.10 7.19
CA MET A 1 15.41 -0.62 6.86
C MET A 1 14.44 -1.60 7.51
N GLY A 2 13.61 -1.14 8.44
CA GLY A 2 12.67 -1.99 9.18
C GLY A 2 11.31 -1.97 8.50
N ILE A 3 10.85 -3.14 8.06
CA ILE A 3 9.49 -3.38 7.60
C ILE A 3 8.70 -3.75 8.86
N ILE A 4 7.63 -3.01 9.17
CA ILE A 4 6.69 -3.39 10.24
C ILE A 4 5.38 -3.75 9.54
N ALA A 5 4.99 -5.02 9.64
CA ALA A 5 3.78 -5.56 9.02
C ALA A 5 2.81 -6.02 10.11
N SER A 6 1.55 -5.56 10.08
CA SER A 6 0.46 -6.19 10.82
C SER A 6 -0.87 -6.03 10.07
N GLY A 7 -1.49 -7.17 9.74
CA GLY A 7 -2.82 -7.32 9.17
C GLY A 7 -3.04 -8.80 8.84
N SER A 8 -4.15 -9.40 9.25
CA SER A 8 -4.42 -10.82 8.98
C SER A 8 -4.50 -11.08 7.46
N GLY A 9 -3.67 -12.00 6.96
CA GLY A 9 -3.54 -12.31 5.53
C GLY A 9 -2.63 -11.38 4.71
N PHE A 10 -1.93 -10.43 5.33
CA PHE A 10 -0.96 -9.58 4.64
C PHE A 10 0.46 -9.87 5.15
N ASP A 11 1.31 -10.42 4.28
CA ASP A 11 2.65 -10.89 4.68
C ASP A 11 3.69 -9.76 4.59
N GLY A 12 3.37 -8.64 3.93
CA GLY A 12 4.16 -7.41 3.98
C GLY A 12 4.30 -6.67 2.66
N ILE A 13 4.75 -5.42 2.74
CA ILE A 13 5.38 -4.72 1.62
C ILE A 13 6.80 -5.27 1.51
N THR A 14 7.13 -5.86 0.37
CA THR A 14 8.48 -6.42 0.14
C THR A 14 9.40 -5.39 -0.48
N GLU A 15 8.88 -4.56 -1.39
CA GLU A 15 9.65 -3.53 -2.07
C GLU A 15 8.77 -2.30 -2.34
N ALA A 16 9.35 -1.10 -2.22
CA ALA A 16 8.74 0.13 -2.71
C ALA A 16 9.83 0.99 -3.33
N TYR A 17 9.59 1.45 -4.56
CA TYR A 17 10.53 2.30 -5.29
C TYR A 17 9.80 3.31 -6.18
N ILE A 18 10.48 4.42 -6.46
CA ILE A 18 9.92 5.54 -7.21
C ILE A 18 10.73 5.72 -8.50
N TYR A 19 10.02 5.89 -9.60
CA TYR A 19 10.59 6.21 -10.91
C TYR A 19 9.82 7.38 -11.53
N GLY A 20 10.41 8.56 -11.51
CA GLY A 20 9.71 9.79 -11.87
C GLY A 20 8.47 10.00 -10.97
N PRO A 21 7.28 10.31 -11.52
CA PRO A 21 6.09 10.59 -10.70
C PRO A 21 5.45 9.32 -10.16
N ASN A 22 5.92 8.16 -10.61
CA ASN A 22 5.30 6.89 -10.36
C ASN A 22 5.99 6.20 -9.20
N ILE A 23 5.18 5.74 -8.26
CA ILE A 23 5.59 4.79 -7.24
C ILE A 23 5.10 3.41 -7.61
N THR A 24 5.99 2.43 -7.51
CA THR A 24 5.64 1.01 -7.60
C THR A 24 5.88 0.37 -6.25
N VAL A 25 4.85 -0.32 -5.74
CA VAL A 25 4.93 -1.10 -4.50
C VAL A 25 4.69 -2.56 -4.83
N LYS A 26 5.61 -3.43 -4.44
CA LYS A 26 5.43 -4.87 -4.44
C LYS A 26 5.03 -5.33 -3.06
N VAL A 27 4.01 -6.18 -3.03
CA VAL A 27 3.44 -6.73 -1.80
C VAL A 27 3.40 -8.24 -1.89
N ASN A 28 3.77 -8.91 -0.80
CA ASN A 28 3.47 -10.32 -0.62
C ASN A 28 2.17 -10.44 0.15
N PHE A 29 1.21 -11.11 -0.46
CA PHE A 29 -0.13 -11.26 0.07
C PHE A 29 -0.45 -12.75 0.21
N LYS A 30 -0.88 -13.16 1.41
CA LYS A 30 -1.22 -14.55 1.71
C LYS A 30 -2.69 -14.62 2.08
N ASN A 31 -3.50 -15.28 1.26
CA ASN A 31 -4.90 -15.44 1.58
C ASN A 31 -5.10 -16.48 2.70
N GLU A 32 -5.31 -16.02 3.93
CA GLU A 32 -5.65 -16.87 5.07
C GLU A 32 -7.17 -17.06 5.27
N GLY A 33 -7.98 -16.37 4.47
CA GLY A 33 -9.43 -16.44 4.47
C GLY A 33 -10.00 -17.48 3.52
N GLN A 34 -11.33 -17.46 3.36
CA GLN A 34 -12.09 -18.37 2.48
C GLN A 34 -12.55 -17.68 1.18
N THR A 35 -12.41 -16.37 1.07
CA THR A 35 -12.78 -15.59 -0.11
C THR A 35 -11.61 -15.48 -1.07
N ASN A 36 -11.88 -15.35 -2.37
CA ASN A 36 -10.81 -15.38 -3.38
C ASN A 36 -10.53 -14.01 -3.99
N ARG A 37 -11.37 -13.00 -3.75
CA ARG A 37 -11.28 -11.68 -4.38
C ARG A 37 -10.91 -10.63 -3.35
N PHE A 38 -9.88 -9.85 -3.68
CA PHE A 38 -9.34 -8.79 -2.83
C PHE A 38 -9.08 -7.53 -3.65
N TYR A 39 -9.12 -6.37 -3.00
CA TYR A 39 -8.73 -5.10 -3.61
C TYR A 39 -7.53 -4.54 -2.87
N LEU A 40 -6.38 -4.45 -3.53
CA LEU A 40 -5.23 -3.70 -3.02
C LEU A 40 -5.47 -2.23 -3.27
N VAL A 41 -5.25 -1.40 -2.26
CA VAL A 41 -5.37 0.05 -2.36
C VAL A 41 -4.05 0.68 -1.98
N LEU A 42 -3.51 1.51 -2.86
CA LEU A 42 -2.27 2.24 -2.66
C LEU A 42 -2.60 3.66 -2.21
N TRP A 43 -1.99 4.08 -1.12
CA TRP A 43 -2.18 5.36 -0.46
C TRP A 43 -0.86 6.12 -0.38
N TYR A 44 -0.95 7.45 -0.32
CA TYR A 44 0.17 8.28 0.11
C TYR A 44 -0.28 9.29 1.16
N TRP A 45 0.64 9.67 2.03
CA TRP A 45 0.44 10.74 2.99
C TRP A 45 0.63 12.10 2.30
N LYS A 46 -0.46 12.83 2.14
CA LYS A 46 -0.46 14.22 1.68
C LYS A 46 -0.41 15.13 2.91
N GLY A 47 0.79 15.48 3.33
CA GLY A 47 0.99 16.36 4.47
C GLY A 47 2.46 16.53 4.80
N GLU A 48 2.72 17.12 5.95
CA GLU A 48 4.08 17.20 6.48
C GLU A 48 4.53 15.81 6.97
N PRO A 49 5.80 15.42 6.73
CA PRO A 49 6.37 14.23 7.33
C PRO A 49 6.24 14.32 8.86
N TYR A 50 5.55 13.37 9.48
CA TYR A 50 5.27 13.33 10.93
C TYR A 50 4.41 14.50 11.47
N GLY A 51 3.78 15.29 10.58
CA GLY A 51 2.91 16.40 10.94
C GLY A 51 1.45 16.15 10.57
N THR A 52 0.68 17.21 10.38
CA THR A 52 -0.72 17.11 9.92
C THR A 52 -0.78 16.77 8.42
N GLY A 53 -1.76 15.96 8.07
CA GLY A 53 -1.93 15.49 6.70
C GLY A 53 -3.11 14.54 6.59
N GLU A 54 -3.29 14.02 5.37
CA GLU A 54 -4.35 13.08 5.03
C GLU A 54 -3.78 11.95 4.18
N TRP A 55 -4.33 10.74 4.34
CA TRP A 55 -4.07 9.65 3.40
C TRP A 55 -4.92 9.86 2.15
N VAL A 56 -4.27 9.85 0.99
CA VAL A 56 -4.92 10.02 -0.30
C VAL A 56 -4.70 8.76 -1.13
N MET A 57 -5.77 8.25 -1.72
CA MET A 57 -5.70 7.09 -2.61
C MET A 57 -4.97 7.47 -3.90
N LEU A 58 -3.94 6.71 -4.25
CA LEU A 58 -3.24 6.80 -5.52
C LEU A 58 -3.85 5.88 -6.58
N ASN A 59 -4.10 4.63 -6.20
CA ASN A 59 -4.63 3.61 -7.11
C ASN A 59 -5.25 2.45 -6.33
N TYR A 60 -6.06 1.63 -7.00
CA TYR A 60 -6.50 0.34 -6.50
C TYR A 60 -6.36 -0.74 -7.58
N LYS A 61 -6.25 -1.99 -7.16
CA LYS A 61 -6.10 -3.15 -8.03
C LYS A 61 -6.87 -4.34 -7.47
N GLU A 62 -7.73 -4.96 -8.29
CA GLU A 62 -8.33 -6.25 -7.95
C GLU A 62 -7.28 -7.36 -8.09
N VAL A 63 -7.26 -8.27 -7.13
CA VAL A 63 -6.41 -9.47 -7.11
C VAL A 63 -7.22 -10.68 -6.71
N ILE A 64 -6.98 -11.78 -7.42
CA ILE A 64 -7.64 -13.06 -7.17
C ILE A 64 -6.62 -14.03 -6.61
N VAL A 65 -6.85 -14.49 -5.38
CA VAL A 65 -5.90 -15.32 -4.63
C VAL A 65 -6.66 -16.44 -3.96
N SER A 66 -6.32 -17.69 -4.28
CA SER A 66 -6.98 -18.86 -3.68
C SER A 66 -6.69 -18.97 -2.18
N PRO A 67 -7.60 -19.57 -1.38
CA PRO A 67 -7.40 -19.79 0.06
C PRO A 67 -6.11 -20.57 0.32
N GLY A 68 -5.35 -20.15 1.32
CA GLY A 68 -4.04 -20.71 1.69
C GLY A 68 -2.89 -20.36 0.74
N SER A 69 -3.14 -19.67 -0.38
CA SER A 69 -2.10 -19.32 -1.35
C SER A 69 -1.45 -17.99 -1.03
N THR A 70 -0.17 -17.85 -1.41
CA THR A 70 0.59 -16.60 -1.35
C THR A 70 0.89 -16.13 -2.76
N VAL A 71 0.74 -14.83 -3.02
CA VAL A 71 1.09 -14.18 -4.29
C VAL A 71 1.92 -12.93 -4.05
N THR A 72 2.77 -12.60 -5.02
CA THR A 72 3.49 -11.33 -5.07
C THR A 72 2.84 -10.45 -6.12
N GLU A 73 2.36 -9.28 -5.70
CA GLU A 73 1.61 -8.39 -6.56
C GLU A 73 2.24 -7.00 -6.59
N SER A 74 2.15 -6.35 -7.75
CA SER A 74 2.60 -4.98 -7.93
C SER A 74 1.41 -4.05 -8.13
N ILE A 75 1.43 -2.92 -7.41
CA ILE A 75 0.51 -1.80 -7.57
C ILE A 75 1.31 -0.54 -7.86
N VAL A 76 0.88 0.22 -8.87
CA VAL A 76 1.56 1.43 -9.33
C VAL A 76 0.62 2.62 -9.15
N GLY A 77 1.12 3.72 -8.61
CA GLY A 77 0.38 4.97 -8.47
C GLY A 77 1.23 6.17 -8.86
N SER A 78 0.57 7.28 -9.20
CA SER A 78 1.27 8.53 -9.59
C SER A 78 1.04 9.59 -8.52
N ILE A 79 2.12 10.11 -7.94
CA ILE A 79 2.03 11.19 -6.94
C ILE A 79 1.94 12.52 -7.70
N PRO A 80 0.83 13.27 -7.60
CA PRO A 80 0.58 14.44 -8.45
C PRO A 80 1.51 15.64 -8.16
N MET A 81 2.22 15.64 -7.03
CA MET A 81 3.15 16.71 -6.65
C MET A 81 4.46 16.13 -6.16
N PHE A 82 5.54 16.40 -6.90
CA PHE A 82 6.90 16.17 -6.46
C PHE A 82 7.30 17.23 -5.44
N LYS A 83 7.02 17.00 -4.16
CA LYS A 83 7.79 17.66 -3.11
C LYS A 83 9.03 16.80 -2.86
N LEU A 84 10.21 17.35 -3.10
CA LEU A 84 11.47 16.74 -2.65
C LEU A 84 11.35 16.44 -1.15
N GLY A 85 11.65 15.20 -0.74
CA GLY A 85 11.52 14.78 0.65
C GLY A 85 11.06 13.33 0.83
N ARG A 86 10.72 12.99 2.07
CA ARG A 86 10.17 11.67 2.42
C ARG A 86 8.66 11.68 2.21
N VAL A 87 8.13 10.70 1.48
CA VAL A 87 6.70 10.45 1.39
C VAL A 87 6.38 9.12 2.08
N ALA A 88 5.36 9.13 2.95
CA ALA A 88 4.83 7.89 3.50
C ALA A 88 3.83 7.30 2.51
N ILE A 89 3.99 6.02 2.24
CA ILE A 89 3.20 5.26 1.28
C ILE A 89 2.63 4.09 2.01
N ALA A 90 1.39 3.74 1.72
CA ALA A 90 0.83 2.55 2.30
C ALA A 90 -0.02 1.73 1.35
N VAL A 91 -0.10 0.43 1.65
CA VAL A 91 -1.01 -0.48 0.97
C VAL A 91 -1.98 -1.07 1.98
N SER A 92 -3.26 -1.09 1.63
CA SER A 92 -4.30 -1.79 2.39
C SER A 92 -5.09 -2.73 1.50
N VAL A 93 -5.85 -3.65 2.11
CA VAL A 93 -6.65 -4.68 1.43
C VAL A 93 -8.12 -4.46 1.73
N ASN A 94 -8.98 -4.46 0.70
CA ASN A 94 -10.44 -4.32 0.76
C ASN A 94 -10.95 -2.99 1.35
N ASP A 95 -10.09 -1.96 1.37
CA ASP A 95 -10.34 -0.69 2.05
C ASP A 95 -10.97 0.40 1.16
N VAL A 96 -11.45 0.01 -0.03
CA VAL A 96 -11.96 0.93 -1.05
C VAL A 96 -13.20 1.72 -0.58
N TYR A 97 -13.83 1.31 0.53
CA TYR A 97 -15.15 1.80 0.95
C TYR A 97 -15.18 2.72 2.18
N THR A 98 -14.08 2.90 2.90
CA THR A 98 -14.09 3.62 4.19
C THR A 98 -13.54 5.05 4.11
N GLY A 99 -12.83 5.40 3.03
CA GLY A 99 -12.16 6.71 2.93
C GLY A 99 -11.10 6.94 4.00
N GLN A 100 -10.68 5.87 4.71
CA GLN A 100 -9.65 5.88 5.73
C GLN A 100 -8.76 4.67 5.52
N ALA A 101 -7.45 4.84 5.67
CA ALA A 101 -6.52 3.73 5.75
C ALA A 101 -6.78 3.00 7.08
N LEU A 102 -7.43 1.84 7.06
CA LEU A 102 -7.73 1.03 8.25
C LEU A 102 -6.44 0.37 8.81
N ASP A 103 -6.52 -0.17 10.03
CA ASP A 103 -5.45 -0.86 10.81
C ASP A 103 -4.60 -1.91 10.07
N SER A 104 -4.96 -2.31 8.83
CA SER A 104 -4.18 -3.22 7.98
C SER A 104 -3.23 -2.50 7.00
N THR A 105 -3.01 -1.20 7.23
CA THR A 105 -2.22 -0.31 6.38
C THR A 105 -0.73 -0.46 6.66
N LEU A 106 0.04 -0.96 5.68
CA LEU A 106 1.49 -1.03 5.82
C LEU A 106 2.14 0.23 5.26
N GLY A 107 2.77 1.01 6.14
CA GLY A 107 3.48 2.23 5.77
C GLY A 107 4.96 2.00 5.47
N VAL A 108 5.47 2.56 4.37
CA VAL A 108 6.91 2.72 4.12
C VAL A 108 7.22 4.17 3.79
N TRP A 109 8.36 4.65 4.29
CA TRP A 109 8.91 5.95 3.89
C TRP A 109 9.78 5.76 2.66
N VAL A 110 9.45 6.46 1.58
CA VAL A 110 10.25 6.48 0.37
C VAL A 110 10.86 7.86 0.20
N TYR A 111 12.13 7.91 -0.20
CA TYR A 111 12.81 9.16 -0.53
C TYR A 111 12.55 9.49 -1.99
N LEU A 112 12.04 10.70 -2.22
CA LEU A 112 11.91 11.34 -3.53
C LEU A 112 13.22 12.04 -3.92
#